data_AF-A0A6P4YHI4-F1
#
_entry.id   AF-A0A6P4YHI4-F1
#
_cell.length_a   1.000
_cell.length_b   1.000
_cell.length_c   1.000
_cell.angle_alpha   90.00
_cell.angle_beta   90.00
_cell.angle_gamma   90.00
#
_symmetry.space_group_name_H-M   'P 1'
#
loop_
_entity.id
_entity.type
_entity.pdbx_description
1 polymer ?
#
loop_
_entity_poly.entity_id
_entity_poly.type
_entity_poly.pdbx_seq_one_letter_code
_entity_poly.pdbx_strand_id
1 'polypeptide(L)'
;MARGWSRKSSRPIRACLLIICLGFGLHHFMTCGSVEESTVPGRTGASIRNMQWPGSSNSSNRRNSGHQTCSPKTKIAFIKVHKAASSTIMQILQRFGYLRKLSFVQHRTADVNGLYPHGLLYPHRLMPPQGESHDILTYHTVYDRPNIVRLLTPEAKFVTILREPFQQFSSAFAFYGYKRIFNITAPNPVEEFLKSPAFYDKFKRQRTKNPMAVDLGLPIDLLSQSLQINDIANISKNFIHNLSREFDLVMISDHFDESLVLLRRLMCWDLKDVLYYKYNNYNYSLEYDTSSVPQRLRDNHEEWDAIDYALYRYFNETLWKKIATEDDFAEELSHFKDVERKMRIHCNSDYSVMEPIFISESPWNSAFKIDSEYCLWAKTFHLCYYYLIRDRNSKYQYGLKGSIDYGKAAINGGFFLPPFCSTECENIKKYCSLNEYVHHCYLEGFLKDIQSSSQRIKSLGHGGKPIPLG
;
A
#
# COMPACT_ATOMS: atom_id res chain seq x y z
N MET A 1 -58.66 -1.96 18.10
CA MET A 1 -58.95 -0.56 18.50
C MET A 1 -57.67 0.24 18.20
N ALA A 2 -57.55 0.89 17.04
CA ALA A 2 -57.85 2.30 16.80
C ALA A 2 -57.10 3.22 17.79
N ARG A 3 -56.26 4.19 17.40
CA ARG A 3 -56.43 5.21 16.36
C ARG A 3 -55.06 5.73 15.88
N GLY A 4 -54.96 6.08 14.60
CA GLY A 4 -53.91 6.95 14.09
C GLY A 4 -54.23 8.42 14.31
N TRP A 5 -53.24 9.29 14.07
CA TRP A 5 -53.45 10.67 13.61
C TRP A 5 -52.26 11.13 12.75
N SER A 6 -52.62 11.77 11.66
CA SER A 6 -51.78 12.40 10.63
C SER A 6 -51.66 13.90 10.93
N ARG A 7 -50.51 14.52 10.61
CA ARG A 7 -50.46 15.93 10.21
C ARG A 7 -49.28 16.19 9.26
N LYS A 8 -49.63 16.80 8.12
CA LYS A 8 -48.79 17.38 7.06
C LYS A 8 -48.25 18.75 7.49
N SER A 9 -47.04 19.12 7.06
CA SER A 9 -46.64 20.50 6.68
C SER A 9 -45.32 20.44 5.88
N SER A 10 -45.38 20.49 4.54
CA SER A 10 -45.16 21.67 3.67
C SER A 10 -43.79 22.35 3.82
N ARG A 11 -42.97 22.22 2.75
CA ARG A 11 -41.64 22.81 2.52
C ARG A 11 -41.69 24.35 2.49
N PRO A 12 -40.52 25.02 2.52
CA PRO A 12 -40.10 25.62 1.25
C PRO A 12 -38.66 25.28 0.83
N ILE A 13 -38.52 25.17 -0.48
CA ILE A 13 -37.29 25.02 -1.26
C ILE A 13 -36.60 26.40 -1.28
N ARG A 14 -35.32 26.48 -0.91
CA ARG A 14 -34.46 27.61 -1.29
C ARG A 14 -33.54 27.15 -2.41
N ALA A 15 -33.83 27.64 -3.61
CA ALA A 15 -32.94 27.65 -4.74
C ALA A 15 -31.86 28.72 -4.48
N CYS A 16 -30.58 28.33 -4.48
CA CYS A 16 -29.49 29.29 -4.66
C CYS A 16 -29.18 29.35 -6.16
N LEU A 17 -29.51 30.50 -6.75
CA LEU A 17 -29.05 30.89 -8.08
C LEU A 17 -27.52 31.00 -8.08
N LEU A 18 -26.88 30.35 -9.06
CA LEU A 18 -25.58 30.74 -9.58
C LEU A 18 -25.71 32.15 -10.16
N ILE A 19 -24.92 33.10 -9.64
CA ILE A 19 -24.60 34.33 -10.35
C ILE A 19 -23.22 34.15 -10.94
N ILE A 20 -23.19 33.94 -12.26
CA ILE A 20 -22.00 34.03 -13.09
C ILE A 20 -21.78 35.53 -13.35
N CYS A 21 -20.76 36.12 -12.72
CA CYS A 21 -20.25 37.42 -13.14
C CYS A 21 -19.10 37.20 -14.13
N LEU A 22 -19.41 37.41 -15.41
CA LEU A 22 -18.43 37.72 -16.44
C LEU A 22 -18.04 39.20 -16.28
N GLY A 23 -16.74 39.48 -16.12
CA GLY A 23 -16.19 40.83 -16.03
C GLY A 23 -14.75 40.86 -16.49
N PHE A 24 -14.51 41.66 -17.52
CA PHE A 24 -13.30 41.79 -18.34
C PHE A 24 -12.06 42.30 -17.59
N GLY A 25 -10.91 42.09 -18.22
CA GLY A 25 -9.56 42.35 -17.73
C GLY A 25 -9.23 43.78 -17.33
N LEU A 26 -8.10 43.90 -16.62
CA LEU A 26 -7.19 45.03 -16.74
C LEU A 26 -5.77 44.59 -16.40
N HIS A 27 -4.89 44.82 -17.37
CA HIS A 27 -3.44 44.77 -17.25
C HIS A 27 -2.95 45.70 -16.13
N HIS A 28 -2.04 45.21 -15.30
CA HIS A 28 -0.96 46.05 -14.77
C HIS A 28 0.36 45.29 -14.76
N PHE A 29 1.24 45.73 -15.65
CA PHE A 29 2.68 45.60 -15.56
C PHE A 29 3.19 46.44 -14.38
N MET A 30 4.11 45.89 -13.58
CA MET A 30 5.19 46.62 -12.91
C MET A 30 6.16 45.60 -12.30
N THR A 31 7.23 45.27 -13.03
CA THR A 31 8.61 45.78 -12.91
C THR A 31 9.45 45.02 -11.91
N CYS A 32 10.48 44.41 -12.49
CA CYS A 32 11.64 43.76 -11.90
C CYS A 32 12.47 44.79 -11.09
N GLY A 33 12.97 44.37 -9.93
CA GLY A 33 13.95 45.09 -9.13
C GLY A 33 14.95 44.10 -8.55
N SER A 34 16.23 44.37 -8.79
CA SER A 34 17.36 43.45 -8.61
C SER A 34 18.23 43.87 -7.42
N VAL A 35 18.93 42.87 -6.86
CA VAL A 35 20.21 42.92 -6.10
C VAL A 35 20.17 43.49 -4.66
N GLU A 36 20.52 42.64 -3.69
CA GLU A 36 21.71 42.89 -2.87
C GLU A 36 22.24 41.61 -2.20
N GLU A 37 23.52 41.38 -2.47
CA GLU A 37 24.36 40.26 -2.10
C GLU A 37 25.14 40.68 -0.86
N SER A 38 24.80 40.14 0.32
CA SER A 38 25.51 40.46 1.56
C SER A 38 26.54 39.38 1.89
N THR A 39 27.80 39.77 1.70
CA THR A 39 29.05 39.10 2.03
C THR A 39 29.15 38.63 3.49
N VAL A 40 29.60 37.39 3.70
CA VAL A 40 30.01 36.82 5.00
C VAL A 40 31.53 37.00 5.19
N PRO A 41 32.02 37.49 6.35
CA PRO A 41 33.43 37.48 6.66
C PRO A 41 33.85 36.15 7.32
N GLY A 42 34.94 35.57 6.81
CA GLY A 42 35.58 34.38 7.38
C GLY A 42 36.57 34.69 8.51
N ARG A 43 36.77 33.67 9.37
CA ARG A 43 37.86 33.35 10.34
C ARG A 43 37.19 32.47 11.42
N THR A 44 37.71 31.36 11.95
CA THR A 44 39.04 30.74 12.04
C THR A 44 38.80 29.28 12.45
N GLY A 45 39.73 28.38 12.08
CA GLY A 45 39.60 26.94 12.30
C GLY A 45 39.63 26.47 13.75
N ALA A 46 39.03 25.31 13.97
CA ALA A 46 39.38 24.39 15.04
C ALA A 46 39.21 22.95 14.53
N SER A 47 40.27 22.18 14.67
CA SER A 47 40.42 20.80 14.20
C SER A 47 39.49 19.86 14.97
N ILE A 48 38.75 18.99 14.28
CA ILE A 48 38.21 17.76 14.87
C ILE A 48 38.52 16.58 13.95
N ARG A 49 39.02 15.53 14.59
CA ARG A 49 39.73 14.37 14.06
C ARG A 49 38.86 13.53 13.13
N ASN A 50 39.40 13.19 11.96
CA ASN A 50 38.85 12.16 11.07
C ASN A 50 38.96 10.79 11.75
N MET A 51 37.81 10.18 12.03
CA MET A 51 37.69 8.80 12.46
C MET A 51 37.59 7.93 11.20
N GLN A 52 38.70 7.29 10.86
CA GLN A 52 38.91 6.53 9.64
C GLN A 52 38.36 5.10 9.81
N TRP A 53 37.42 4.70 8.97
CA TRP A 53 36.96 3.31 8.85
C TRP A 53 37.98 2.50 8.02
N PRO A 54 38.36 1.28 8.43
CA PRO A 54 39.40 0.53 7.72
C PRO A 54 38.89 -0.16 6.45
N GLY A 55 39.49 0.20 5.32
CA GLY A 55 40.01 -0.74 4.32
C GLY A 55 39.07 -1.26 3.23
N SER A 56 38.91 -0.51 2.14
CA SER A 56 38.68 -1.10 0.81
C SER A 56 40.01 -1.16 0.06
N SER A 57 40.43 -2.36 -0.34
CA SER A 57 41.59 -2.57 -1.19
C SER A 57 41.25 -2.16 -2.62
N ASN A 58 42.02 -1.21 -3.15
CA ASN A 58 41.99 -0.81 -4.55
C ASN A 58 42.46 -1.97 -5.44
N SER A 59 41.56 -2.48 -6.28
CA SER A 59 41.95 -3.13 -7.54
C SER A 59 41.23 -2.43 -8.68
N SER A 60 42.00 -1.68 -9.47
CA SER A 60 41.58 -1.06 -10.71
C SER A 60 41.26 -2.14 -11.73
N ASN A 61 39.99 -2.46 -11.91
CA ASN A 61 39.50 -3.22 -13.05
C ASN A 61 38.37 -2.44 -13.70
N ARG A 62 38.64 -1.94 -14.92
CA ARG A 62 37.62 -1.47 -15.87
C ARG A 62 36.60 -2.61 -16.04
N ARG A 63 35.42 -2.49 -15.43
CA ARG A 63 34.32 -3.42 -15.65
C ARG A 63 33.53 -2.94 -16.86
N ASN A 64 33.60 -3.72 -17.93
CA ASN A 64 32.57 -3.77 -18.96
C ASN A 64 31.20 -3.80 -18.26
N SER A 65 30.32 -2.88 -18.62
CA SER A 65 28.91 -2.83 -18.24
C SER A 65 28.16 -3.97 -18.93
N GLY A 66 28.39 -5.20 -18.46
CA GLY A 66 27.47 -6.30 -18.68
C GLY A 66 26.30 -6.11 -17.72
N HIS A 67 25.09 -5.88 -18.26
CA HIS A 67 23.85 -6.03 -17.50
C HIS A 67 23.93 -7.34 -16.70
N GLN A 68 24.05 -7.25 -15.38
CA GLN A 68 23.92 -8.44 -14.54
C GLN A 68 22.51 -8.98 -14.77
N THR A 69 22.42 -10.17 -15.37
CA THR A 69 21.18 -10.92 -15.49
C THR A 69 20.71 -11.28 -14.07
N CYS A 70 19.77 -10.52 -13.52
CA CYS A 70 19.15 -10.84 -12.25
C CYS A 70 17.87 -11.65 -12.48
N SER A 71 17.67 -12.72 -11.70
CA SER A 71 16.44 -13.51 -11.72
C SER A 71 15.38 -12.90 -10.80
N PRO A 72 14.09 -12.90 -11.21
CA PRO A 72 13.00 -12.41 -10.37
C PRO A 72 12.94 -13.15 -9.04
N LYS A 73 13.02 -12.41 -7.94
CA LYS A 73 12.88 -12.95 -6.58
C LYS A 73 11.40 -13.18 -6.29
N THR A 74 11.09 -14.29 -5.63
CA THR A 74 9.71 -14.66 -5.26
C THR A 74 9.43 -14.55 -3.77
N LYS A 75 10.49 -14.58 -2.93
CA LYS A 75 10.36 -14.55 -1.48
C LYS A 75 10.47 -13.14 -0.92
N ILE A 76 9.39 -12.65 -0.32
CA ILE A 76 9.28 -11.28 0.21
C ILE A 76 8.42 -11.22 1.47
N ALA A 77 8.96 -10.59 2.51
CA ALA A 77 8.24 -10.21 3.72
C ALA A 77 7.95 -8.70 3.68
N PHE A 78 6.73 -8.34 3.33
CA PHE A 78 6.25 -6.97 3.39
C PHE A 78 5.51 -6.71 4.71
N ILE A 79 6.11 -5.89 5.57
CA ILE A 79 5.51 -5.49 6.83
C ILE A 79 4.60 -4.29 6.59
N LYS A 80 3.31 -4.56 6.67
CA LYS A 80 2.25 -3.62 6.31
C LYS A 80 1.97 -2.63 7.44
N VAL A 81 2.48 -1.40 7.31
CA VAL A 81 2.17 -0.29 8.23
C VAL A 81 0.77 0.28 7.98
N HIS A 82 0.00 0.51 9.04
CA HIS A 82 -1.34 1.07 8.93
C HIS A 82 -1.30 2.50 8.35
N LYS A 83 -2.21 2.77 7.41
CA LYS A 83 -2.45 4.11 6.81
C LYS A 83 -1.27 4.75 6.05
N ALA A 84 -0.25 3.95 5.70
CA ALA A 84 0.91 4.35 4.90
C ALA A 84 0.85 3.87 3.44
N ALA A 85 -0.32 3.96 2.78
CA ALA A 85 -0.55 3.42 1.41
C ALA A 85 -0.26 1.90 1.23
N SER A 86 -0.13 1.17 2.32
CA SER A 86 0.34 -0.21 2.35
C SER A 86 -0.63 -1.23 1.76
N SER A 87 -1.91 -0.89 1.61
CA SER A 87 -2.87 -1.76 0.90
C SER A 87 -2.64 -1.81 -0.61
N THR A 88 -2.09 -0.74 -1.21
CA THR A 88 -1.70 -0.74 -2.64
C THR A 88 -0.53 -1.69 -2.87
N ILE A 89 0.49 -1.63 -2.00
CA ILE A 89 1.61 -2.59 -2.04
C ILE A 89 1.10 -4.02 -1.84
N MET A 90 0.22 -4.25 -0.88
CA MET A 90 -0.38 -5.57 -0.67
C MET A 90 -1.05 -6.11 -1.93
N GLN A 91 -1.76 -5.28 -2.67
CA GLN A 91 -2.38 -5.69 -3.93
C GLN A 91 -1.35 -6.01 -5.02
N ILE A 92 -0.28 -5.21 -5.16
CA ILE A 92 0.84 -5.50 -6.07
C ILE A 92 1.41 -6.89 -5.76
N LEU A 93 1.71 -7.17 -4.48
CA LEU A 93 2.25 -8.45 -4.02
C LEU A 93 1.28 -9.61 -4.22
N GLN A 94 -0.01 -9.38 -3.93
CA GLN A 94 -1.07 -10.35 -4.17
C GLN A 94 -1.17 -10.70 -5.66
N ARG A 95 -1.22 -9.72 -6.56
CA ARG A 95 -1.26 -9.96 -8.01
C ARG A 95 -0.02 -10.71 -8.47
N PHE A 96 1.16 -10.26 -8.08
CA PHE A 96 2.44 -10.89 -8.43
C PHE A 96 2.45 -12.37 -8.04
N GLY A 97 2.11 -12.68 -6.78
CA GLY A 97 2.12 -14.05 -6.28
C GLY A 97 0.96 -14.90 -6.77
N TYR A 98 -0.23 -14.33 -6.91
CA TYR A 98 -1.40 -15.03 -7.42
C TYR A 98 -1.18 -15.50 -8.87
N LEU A 99 -0.69 -14.64 -9.76
CA LEU A 99 -0.44 -15.01 -11.16
C LEU A 99 0.71 -16.03 -11.31
N ARG A 100 1.61 -16.12 -10.32
CA ARG A 100 2.76 -17.04 -10.29
C ARG A 100 2.56 -18.26 -9.39
N LYS A 101 1.34 -18.48 -8.89
CA LYS A 101 0.99 -19.60 -7.99
C LYS A 101 1.87 -19.69 -6.73
N LEU A 102 2.31 -18.55 -6.22
CA LEU A 102 3.14 -18.47 -5.01
C LEU A 102 2.32 -18.69 -3.73
N SER A 103 2.99 -19.17 -2.69
CA SER A 103 2.39 -19.44 -1.39
C SER A 103 2.40 -18.20 -0.49
N PHE A 104 1.27 -17.91 0.17
CA PHE A 104 1.12 -16.76 1.07
C PHE A 104 0.96 -17.20 2.52
N VAL A 105 1.58 -16.47 3.43
CA VAL A 105 1.32 -16.62 4.87
C VAL A 105 -0.08 -16.09 5.16
N GLN A 106 -1.04 -16.98 5.42
CA GLN A 106 -2.43 -16.62 5.74
C GLN A 106 -2.89 -17.29 7.04
N HIS A 107 -3.72 -16.61 7.82
CA HIS A 107 -4.36 -17.21 8.98
C HIS A 107 -5.40 -18.25 8.52
N ARG A 108 -5.70 -19.29 9.32
CA ARG A 108 -6.73 -20.29 8.96
C ARG A 108 -8.14 -19.70 8.92
N THR A 109 -8.43 -18.71 9.77
CA THR A 109 -9.71 -17.99 9.69
C THR A 109 -9.78 -17.17 8.40
N ALA A 110 -10.99 -16.97 7.90
CA ALA A 110 -11.24 -16.20 6.69
C ALA A 110 -11.09 -14.67 6.89
N ASP A 111 -10.55 -14.23 8.02
CA ASP A 111 -10.28 -12.82 8.32
C ASP A 111 -8.91 -12.41 7.78
N VAL A 112 -8.90 -11.43 6.87
CA VAL A 112 -7.67 -10.86 6.29
C VAL A 112 -6.75 -10.23 7.34
N ASN A 113 -7.30 -9.83 8.49
CA ASN A 113 -6.55 -9.26 9.61
C ASN A 113 -6.19 -10.30 10.67
N GLY A 114 -6.45 -11.59 10.44
CA GLY A 114 -6.23 -12.65 11.42
C GLY A 114 -4.79 -12.84 11.89
N LEU A 115 -3.80 -12.24 11.19
CA LEU A 115 -2.40 -12.24 11.62
C LEU A 115 -2.04 -11.10 12.58
N TYR A 116 -2.90 -10.09 12.73
CA TYR A 116 -2.61 -8.93 13.56
C TYR A 116 -3.15 -9.12 14.99
N PRO A 117 -2.41 -8.71 16.03
CA PRO A 117 -1.01 -8.26 15.99
C PRO A 117 0.00 -9.41 15.92
N HIS A 118 -0.30 -10.55 16.56
CA HIS A 118 0.70 -11.58 16.89
C HIS A 118 0.39 -12.97 16.30
N GLY A 119 -0.28 -13.04 15.15
CA GLY A 119 -0.63 -14.32 14.52
C GLY A 119 0.58 -15.19 14.15
N LEU A 120 1.75 -14.58 13.94
CA LEU A 120 3.00 -15.29 13.62
C LEU A 120 3.54 -16.13 14.79
N LEU A 121 3.12 -15.84 16.04
CA LEU A 121 3.48 -16.65 17.22
C LEU A 121 2.78 -18.03 17.23
N TYR A 122 1.74 -18.20 16.43
CA TYR A 122 0.88 -19.39 16.46
C TYR A 122 0.87 -20.11 15.11
N PRO A 123 1.96 -20.78 14.70
CA PRO A 123 2.08 -21.40 13.38
C PRO A 123 0.99 -22.43 13.08
N HIS A 124 0.47 -23.12 14.10
CA HIS A 124 -0.66 -24.05 13.94
C HIS A 124 -1.96 -23.38 13.44
N ARG A 125 -2.11 -22.07 13.63
CA ARG A 125 -3.24 -21.28 13.14
C ARG A 125 -3.03 -20.72 11.75
N LEU A 126 -1.90 -21.00 11.10
CA LEU A 126 -1.61 -20.58 9.74
C LEU A 126 -2.02 -21.65 8.73
N MET A 127 -2.36 -21.22 7.52
CA MET A 127 -2.53 -22.12 6.38
C MET A 127 -1.16 -22.71 6.01
N PRO A 128 -1.07 -24.04 5.75
CA PRO A 128 0.19 -24.64 5.33
C PRO A 128 0.71 -24.05 4.02
N PRO A 129 2.03 -24.02 3.80
CA PRO A 129 2.59 -23.56 2.54
C PRO A 129 2.20 -24.47 1.38
N GLN A 130 2.34 -23.95 0.16
CA GLN A 130 2.27 -24.75 -1.07
C GLN A 130 3.72 -25.10 -1.42
N GLY A 131 4.21 -26.24 -0.94
CA GLY A 131 5.63 -26.62 -0.98
C GLY A 131 6.29 -26.58 0.40
N GLU A 132 7.60 -26.37 0.44
CA GLU A 132 8.40 -26.45 1.68
C GLU A 132 8.24 -25.22 2.60
N SER A 133 8.02 -24.04 2.03
CA SER A 133 7.91 -22.77 2.74
C SER A 133 6.93 -21.82 2.07
N HIS A 134 6.50 -20.78 2.78
CA HIS A 134 5.76 -19.68 2.17
C HIS A 134 6.69 -18.80 1.32
N ASP A 135 6.12 -18.05 0.40
CA ASP A 135 6.85 -17.11 -0.46
C ASP A 135 6.58 -15.65 -0.06
N ILE A 136 5.32 -15.32 0.24
CA ILE A 136 4.92 -13.93 0.47
C ILE A 136 4.23 -13.77 1.82
N LEU A 137 4.72 -12.83 2.63
CA LEU A 137 4.00 -12.24 3.74
C LEU A 137 3.62 -10.80 3.37
N THR A 138 2.34 -10.47 3.40
CA THR A 138 1.86 -9.11 3.06
C THR A 138 0.65 -8.63 3.87
N TYR A 139 0.07 -9.49 4.71
CA TYR A 139 -1.11 -9.16 5.53
C TYR A 139 -0.70 -8.52 6.84
N HIS A 140 -1.64 -7.80 7.48
CA HIS A 140 -1.37 -7.07 8.71
C HIS A 140 -0.84 -8.00 9.82
N THR A 141 0.35 -7.71 10.32
CA THR A 141 0.97 -8.34 11.47
C THR A 141 2.02 -7.40 12.04
N VAL A 142 2.40 -7.57 13.30
CA VAL A 142 3.55 -6.87 13.89
C VAL A 142 4.84 -7.56 13.42
N TYR A 143 5.86 -6.76 13.11
CA TYR A 143 7.15 -7.29 12.68
C TYR A 143 7.75 -8.27 13.69
N ASP A 144 8.13 -9.45 13.21
CA ASP A 144 8.77 -10.50 14.00
C ASP A 144 9.75 -11.26 13.10
N ARG A 145 11.00 -10.77 13.02
CA ARG A 145 12.00 -11.33 12.12
C ARG A 145 12.20 -12.83 12.29
N PRO A 146 12.42 -13.37 13.52
CA PRO A 146 12.64 -14.81 13.69
C PRO A 146 11.50 -15.68 13.16
N ASN A 147 10.24 -15.32 13.46
CA ASN A 147 9.10 -16.10 12.99
C ASN A 147 8.89 -15.96 11.47
N ILE A 148 9.15 -14.79 10.89
CA ILE A 148 9.07 -14.58 9.44
C ILE A 148 10.11 -15.42 8.69
N VAL A 149 11.37 -15.41 9.15
CA VAL A 149 12.45 -16.19 8.54
C VAL A 149 12.14 -17.69 8.58
N ARG A 150 11.49 -18.17 9.64
CA ARG A 150 11.05 -19.58 9.75
C ARG A 150 9.92 -19.93 8.78
N LEU A 151 9.03 -19.00 8.45
CA LEU A 151 7.87 -19.23 7.58
C LEU A 151 8.21 -19.10 6.10
N LEU A 152 9.03 -18.10 5.75
CA LEU A 152 9.54 -17.92 4.41
C LEU A 152 10.89 -18.63 4.34
N THR A 153 11.99 -17.88 4.39
CA THR A 153 13.36 -18.37 4.43
C THR A 153 14.30 -17.20 4.77
N PRO A 154 15.59 -17.44 5.10
CA PRO A 154 16.57 -16.38 5.36
C PRO A 154 16.86 -15.45 4.18
N GLU A 155 16.71 -15.91 2.93
CA GLU A 155 16.96 -15.13 1.71
C GLU A 155 15.80 -14.24 1.27
N ALA A 156 14.65 -14.33 1.95
CA ALA A 156 13.50 -13.47 1.68
C ALA A 156 13.86 -12.00 1.84
N LYS A 157 13.35 -11.16 0.95
CA LYS A 157 13.53 -9.70 1.03
C LYS A 157 12.59 -9.08 2.04
N PHE A 158 13.12 -8.30 2.96
CA PHE A 158 12.35 -7.60 3.98
C PHE A 158 12.07 -6.17 3.53
N VAL A 159 10.79 -5.86 3.36
CA VAL A 159 10.32 -4.58 2.84
C VAL A 159 9.26 -4.01 3.78
N THR A 160 9.24 -2.71 3.98
CA THR A 160 8.11 -2.02 4.61
C THR A 160 7.87 -0.66 3.95
N ILE A 161 6.88 0.08 4.43
CA ILE A 161 6.55 1.41 3.95
C ILE A 161 6.20 2.32 5.13
N LEU A 162 6.77 3.52 5.13
CA LEU A 162 6.45 4.59 6.07
C LEU A 162 5.72 5.72 5.36
N ARG A 163 5.11 6.61 6.16
CA ARG A 163 4.45 7.82 5.69
C ARG A 163 4.81 8.97 6.60
N GLU A 164 4.77 10.21 6.10
CA GLU A 164 4.89 11.37 6.96
C GLU A 164 3.92 11.24 8.15
N PRO A 165 4.39 11.29 9.41
CA PRO A 165 3.58 10.89 10.56
C PRO A 165 2.29 11.71 10.73
N PHE A 166 2.31 13.01 10.46
CA PHE A 166 1.10 13.82 10.57
C PHE A 166 0.03 13.43 9.52
N GLN A 167 0.45 13.16 8.29
CA GLN A 167 -0.44 12.66 7.24
C GLN A 167 -0.95 11.23 7.55
N GLN A 168 -0.10 10.38 8.14
CA GLN A 168 -0.50 9.06 8.61
C GLN A 168 -1.60 9.18 9.67
N PHE A 169 -1.36 10.02 10.69
CA PHE A 169 -2.30 10.31 11.76
C PHE A 169 -3.61 10.87 11.21
N SER A 170 -3.55 11.86 10.31
CA SER A 170 -4.74 12.45 9.68
C SER A 170 -5.57 11.40 8.95
N SER A 171 -4.92 10.48 8.24
CA SER A 171 -5.59 9.36 7.58
C SER A 171 -6.17 8.36 8.56
N ALA A 172 -5.48 8.06 9.66
CA ALA A 172 -5.95 7.18 10.73
C ALA A 172 -7.16 7.78 11.46
N PHE A 173 -7.12 9.08 11.75
CA PHE A 173 -8.16 9.80 12.48
C PHE A 173 -9.52 9.70 11.81
N ALA A 174 -9.55 9.96 10.50
CA ALA A 174 -10.75 9.81 9.69
C ALA A 174 -11.15 8.34 9.48
N PHE A 175 -10.19 7.45 9.17
CA PHE A 175 -10.51 6.05 8.91
C PHE A 175 -11.08 5.30 10.13
N TYR A 176 -10.49 5.49 11.30
CA TYR A 176 -10.96 4.85 12.53
C TYR A 176 -12.12 5.62 13.18
N GLY A 177 -12.43 6.83 12.71
CA GLY A 177 -13.48 7.67 13.28
C GLY A 177 -13.13 8.13 14.70
N TYR A 178 -11.89 8.59 14.92
CA TYR A 178 -11.40 8.99 16.24
C TYR A 178 -12.21 10.10 16.88
N LYS A 179 -12.82 11.01 16.09
CA LYS A 179 -13.84 11.96 16.57
C LYS A 179 -14.89 11.28 17.45
N ARG A 180 -15.48 10.18 16.96
CA ARG A 180 -16.52 9.43 17.66
C ARG A 180 -15.94 8.63 18.83
N ILE A 181 -14.79 7.98 18.64
CA ILE A 181 -14.14 7.17 19.67
C ILE A 181 -13.77 8.01 20.89
N PHE A 182 -13.28 9.23 20.67
CA PHE A 182 -12.86 10.16 21.72
C PHE A 182 -13.96 11.16 22.13
N ASN A 183 -15.16 11.03 21.57
CA ASN A 183 -16.30 11.91 21.83
C ASN A 183 -15.96 13.41 21.69
N ILE A 184 -15.24 13.78 20.63
CA ILE A 184 -14.82 15.15 20.39
C ILE A 184 -15.95 15.91 19.69
N THR A 185 -16.47 16.93 20.37
CA THR A 185 -17.59 17.77 19.90
C THR A 185 -17.14 19.08 19.25
N ALA A 186 -15.85 19.41 19.31
CA ALA A 186 -15.30 20.63 18.73
C ALA A 186 -15.49 20.69 17.20
N PRO A 187 -15.61 21.89 16.60
CA PRO A 187 -15.77 22.07 15.15
C PRO A 187 -14.63 21.45 14.34
N ASN A 188 -13.38 21.57 14.83
CA ASN A 188 -12.22 20.84 14.28
C ASN A 188 -11.76 19.78 15.30
N PRO A 189 -12.20 18.52 15.16
CA PRO A 189 -11.84 17.45 16.08
C PRO A 189 -10.35 17.10 16.08
N VAL A 190 -9.67 17.30 14.96
CA VAL A 190 -8.23 17.04 14.84
C VAL A 190 -7.46 18.05 15.67
N GLU A 191 -7.73 19.35 15.52
CA GLU A 191 -7.09 20.38 16.34
C GLU A 191 -7.37 20.19 17.82
N GLU A 192 -8.61 19.86 18.19
CA GLU A 192 -8.97 19.63 19.59
C GLU A 192 -8.21 18.44 20.19
N PHE A 193 -8.08 17.34 19.46
CA PHE A 193 -7.25 16.21 19.89
C PHE A 193 -5.78 16.62 20.11
N LEU A 194 -5.22 17.38 19.17
CA LEU A 194 -3.81 17.80 19.19
C LEU A 194 -3.46 18.75 20.34
N LYS A 195 -4.44 19.42 20.95
CA LYS A 195 -4.19 20.23 22.17
C LYS A 195 -3.71 19.37 23.33
N SER A 196 -4.20 18.13 23.44
CA SER A 196 -3.81 17.19 24.50
C SER A 196 -4.04 15.73 24.08
N PRO A 197 -3.19 15.15 23.21
CA PRO A 197 -3.34 13.76 22.78
C PRO A 197 -3.37 12.76 23.94
N ALA A 198 -2.55 13.03 24.98
CA ALA A 198 -2.46 12.22 26.18
C ALA A 198 -3.76 12.19 27.01
N PHE A 199 -4.59 13.24 26.93
CA PHE A 199 -5.90 13.25 27.57
C PHE A 199 -6.86 12.27 26.88
N TYR A 200 -6.86 12.25 25.54
CA TYR A 200 -7.77 11.43 24.75
C TYR A 200 -7.35 9.96 24.66
N ASP A 201 -6.08 9.67 24.37
CA ASP A 201 -5.55 8.31 24.25
C ASP A 201 -4.62 7.97 25.41
N LYS A 202 -5.09 8.22 26.65
CA LYS A 202 -4.32 8.02 27.89
C LYS A 202 -3.65 6.64 27.99
N PHE A 203 -4.38 5.60 27.60
CA PHE A 203 -3.93 4.21 27.67
C PHE A 203 -3.32 3.72 26.34
N LYS A 204 -3.17 4.59 25.33
CA LYS A 204 -2.58 4.29 24.02
C LYS A 204 -3.24 3.10 23.31
N ARG A 205 -4.50 2.81 23.65
CA ARG A 205 -5.26 1.67 23.14
C ARG A 205 -5.73 1.91 21.72
N GLN A 206 -5.85 3.18 21.33
CA GLN A 206 -6.26 3.56 19.99
C GLN A 206 -5.09 3.68 19.01
N ARG A 207 -3.86 3.38 19.45
CA ARG A 207 -2.64 3.42 18.63
C ARG A 207 -2.44 4.80 17.97
N THR A 208 -2.72 5.88 18.70
CA THR A 208 -2.43 7.24 18.23
C THR A 208 -0.98 7.66 18.50
N LYS A 209 -0.22 6.84 19.25
CA LYS A 209 1.17 7.08 19.63
C LYS A 209 2.08 6.05 18.98
N ASN A 210 2.99 6.51 18.14
CA ASN A 210 3.98 5.75 17.36
C ASN A 210 3.42 4.50 16.66
N PRO A 211 2.27 4.59 15.94
CA PRO A 211 1.63 3.43 15.33
C PRO A 211 2.53 2.70 14.32
N MET A 212 3.36 3.43 13.56
CA MET A 212 4.25 2.81 12.57
C MET A 212 5.36 2.03 13.27
N ALA A 213 5.96 2.58 14.33
CA ALA A 213 6.94 1.87 15.14
C ALA A 213 6.35 0.60 15.76
N VAL A 214 5.11 0.63 16.24
CA VAL A 214 4.41 -0.55 16.78
C VAL A 214 4.22 -1.62 15.72
N ASP A 215 3.77 -1.25 14.51
CA ASP A 215 3.67 -2.21 13.40
C ASP A 215 5.03 -2.82 13.03
N LEU A 216 6.12 -2.05 13.19
CA LEU A 216 7.50 -2.48 12.98
C LEU A 216 8.13 -3.18 14.19
N GLY A 217 7.35 -3.54 15.21
CA GLY A 217 7.80 -4.39 16.32
C GLY A 217 8.27 -3.64 17.56
N LEU A 218 8.10 -2.32 17.65
CA LEU A 218 8.33 -1.60 18.89
C LEU A 218 7.31 -2.07 19.95
N PRO A 219 7.75 -2.59 21.11
CA PRO A 219 6.82 -3.06 22.13
C PRO A 219 5.93 -1.92 22.65
N ILE A 220 4.60 -2.12 22.61
CA ILE A 220 3.61 -1.13 23.05
C ILE A 220 3.76 -0.75 24.53
N ASP A 221 4.28 -1.66 25.36
CA ASP A 221 4.52 -1.42 26.78
C ASP A 221 5.58 -0.33 27.02
N LEU A 222 6.56 -0.19 26.12
CA LEU A 222 7.51 0.92 26.18
C LEU A 222 6.80 2.26 25.95
N LEU A 223 5.81 2.28 25.06
CA LEU A 223 5.03 3.48 24.80
C LEU A 223 4.13 3.85 25.97
N SER A 224 3.71 2.88 26.79
CA SER A 224 2.82 3.08 27.95
C SER A 224 3.50 3.86 29.09
N GLN A 225 4.83 3.80 29.19
CA GLN A 225 5.62 4.46 30.23
C GLN A 225 5.72 5.98 30.02
N SER A 226 5.90 6.72 31.11
CA SER A 226 6.28 8.14 31.07
C SER A 226 7.77 8.24 30.77
N LEU A 227 8.15 8.09 29.51
CA LEU A 227 9.53 8.14 29.06
C LEU A 227 10.06 9.58 29.08
N GLN A 228 11.29 9.78 29.52
CA GLN A 228 11.97 11.06 29.36
C GLN A 228 12.46 11.23 27.91
N ILE A 229 12.74 12.48 27.52
CA ILE A 229 13.19 12.81 26.15
C ILE A 229 14.46 12.02 25.77
N ASN A 230 15.42 11.87 26.69
CA ASN A 230 16.64 11.11 26.46
C ASN A 230 16.38 9.61 26.23
N ASP A 231 15.37 9.04 26.90
CA ASP A 231 14.97 7.64 26.71
C ASP A 231 14.37 7.45 25.31
N ILE A 232 13.50 8.37 24.89
CA ILE A 232 12.88 8.37 23.55
C ILE A 232 13.96 8.45 22.47
N ALA A 233 14.96 9.33 22.63
CA ALA A 233 16.06 9.46 21.68
C ALA A 233 16.89 8.18 21.57
N ASN A 234 17.23 7.55 22.69
CA ASN A 234 17.98 6.29 22.71
C ASN A 234 17.18 5.13 22.13
N ILE A 235 15.90 5.01 22.48
CA ILE A 235 14.98 4.00 21.91
C ILE A 235 14.89 4.19 20.40
N SER A 236 14.65 5.41 19.94
CA SER A 236 14.53 5.73 18.51
C SER A 236 15.81 5.35 17.76
N LYS A 237 16.97 5.75 18.27
CA LYS A 237 18.28 5.45 17.64
C LYS A 237 18.53 3.95 17.53
N ASN A 238 18.30 3.20 18.60
CA ASN A 238 18.50 1.74 18.61
C ASN A 238 17.51 1.03 17.68
N PHE A 239 16.25 1.46 17.69
CA PHE A 239 15.20 0.90 16.85
C PHE A 239 15.48 1.15 15.36
N ILE A 240 15.80 2.40 14.99
CA ILE A 240 16.22 2.78 13.63
C ILE A 240 17.43 1.95 13.19
N HIS A 241 18.45 1.83 14.03
CA HIS A 241 19.64 1.05 13.72
C HIS A 241 19.29 -0.42 13.41
N ASN A 242 18.46 -1.05 14.23
CA ASN A 242 18.03 -2.44 13.99
C ASN A 242 17.26 -2.58 12.68
N LEU A 243 16.25 -1.74 12.44
CA LEU A 243 15.47 -1.77 11.20
C LEU A 243 16.36 -1.54 9.97
N SER A 244 17.33 -0.62 10.05
CA SER A 244 18.24 -0.32 8.94
C SER A 244 19.15 -1.49 8.55
N ARG A 245 19.42 -2.41 9.48
CA ARG A 245 20.18 -3.64 9.23
C ARG A 245 19.32 -4.79 8.73
N GLU A 246 18.04 -4.79 9.10
CA GLU A 246 17.14 -5.92 8.90
C GLU A 246 16.24 -5.79 7.67
N PHE A 247 15.91 -4.57 7.25
CA PHE A 247 15.11 -4.29 6.06
C PHE A 247 16.00 -4.00 4.86
N ASP A 248 15.75 -4.70 3.76
CA ASP A 248 16.42 -4.43 2.48
C ASP A 248 15.94 -3.10 1.86
N LEU A 249 14.66 -2.76 2.07
CA LEU A 249 14.03 -1.52 1.61
C LEU A 249 12.95 -1.04 2.58
N VAL A 250 13.09 0.21 3.02
CA VAL A 250 12.01 0.97 3.69
C VAL A 250 11.50 2.00 2.69
N MET A 251 10.31 1.76 2.16
CA MET A 251 9.65 2.64 1.20
C MET A 251 9.06 3.87 1.91
N ILE A 252 8.87 4.97 1.17
CA ILE A 252 8.23 6.18 1.66
C ILE A 252 7.00 6.46 0.81
N SER A 253 5.82 6.46 1.43
CA SER A 253 4.57 6.64 0.70
C SER A 253 4.40 8.03 0.08
N ASP A 254 5.12 9.04 0.59
CA ASP A 254 5.19 10.38 0.00
C ASP A 254 6.00 10.40 -1.31
N HIS A 255 6.84 9.39 -1.53
CA HIS A 255 7.65 9.14 -2.72
C HIS A 255 7.35 7.74 -3.28
N PHE A 256 6.04 7.49 -3.49
CA PHE A 256 5.52 6.14 -3.75
C PHE A 256 6.06 5.54 -5.06
N ASP A 257 6.11 6.33 -6.13
CA ASP A 257 6.59 5.85 -7.43
C ASP A 257 8.09 5.57 -7.38
N GLU A 258 8.87 6.43 -6.73
CA GLU A 258 10.30 6.23 -6.48
C GLU A 258 10.54 4.96 -5.65
N SER A 259 9.71 4.74 -4.63
CA SER A 259 9.74 3.54 -3.80
C SER A 259 9.44 2.26 -4.59
N LEU A 260 8.49 2.31 -5.53
CA LEU A 260 8.16 1.16 -6.40
C LEU A 260 9.26 0.84 -7.40
N VAL A 261 9.93 1.85 -7.94
CA VAL A 261 11.11 1.65 -8.80
C VAL A 261 12.22 0.92 -8.02
N LEU A 262 12.51 1.34 -6.78
CA LEU A 262 13.47 0.64 -5.92
C LEU A 262 13.01 -0.78 -5.56
N LEU A 263 11.72 -0.99 -5.30
CA LEU A 263 11.17 -2.34 -5.06
C LEU A 263 11.36 -3.24 -6.29
N ARG A 264 11.10 -2.70 -7.49
CA ARG A 264 11.29 -3.41 -8.76
C ARG A 264 12.75 -3.83 -8.93
N ARG A 265 13.70 -2.91 -8.73
CA ARG A 265 15.15 -3.20 -8.78
C ARG A 265 15.55 -4.24 -7.73
N LEU A 266 15.13 -4.09 -6.48
CA LEU A 266 15.43 -5.01 -5.38
C LEU A 266 14.98 -6.45 -5.67
N MET A 267 13.79 -6.59 -6.27
CA MET A 267 13.15 -7.87 -6.54
C MET A 267 13.46 -8.43 -7.93
N CYS A 268 14.15 -7.66 -8.76
CA CYS A 268 14.42 -8.00 -10.17
C CYS A 268 13.14 -8.32 -10.93
N TRP A 269 12.10 -7.51 -10.68
CA TRP A 269 10.80 -7.65 -11.33
C TRP A 269 10.74 -6.87 -12.64
N ASP A 270 9.85 -7.31 -13.52
CA ASP A 270 9.51 -6.53 -14.71
C ASP A 270 8.64 -5.35 -14.29
N LEU A 271 8.68 -4.25 -15.04
CA LEU A 271 7.89 -3.04 -14.78
C LEU A 271 6.40 -3.35 -14.63
N LYS A 272 5.87 -4.26 -15.47
CA LYS A 272 4.46 -4.66 -15.42
C LYS A 272 4.03 -5.29 -14.09
N ASP A 273 4.96 -5.81 -13.30
CA ASP A 273 4.66 -6.44 -12.01
C ASP A 273 4.41 -5.40 -10.91
N VAL A 274 5.02 -4.21 -11.02
CA VAL A 274 4.93 -3.12 -10.01
C VAL A 274 3.96 -2.00 -10.37
N LEU A 275 3.43 -1.97 -11.59
CA LEU A 275 2.34 -1.05 -11.97
C LEU A 275 1.13 -1.22 -11.03
N TYR A 276 0.41 -0.17 -10.68
CA TYR A 276 -0.63 -0.26 -9.67
C TYR A 276 -1.94 0.40 -10.09
N TYR A 277 -3.02 -0.05 -9.50
CA TYR A 277 -4.30 0.61 -9.68
C TYR A 277 -4.72 1.24 -8.36
N LYS A 278 -4.58 2.56 -8.28
CA LYS A 278 -5.02 3.28 -7.09
C LYS A 278 -6.55 3.26 -7.03
N TYR A 279 -7.10 2.46 -6.13
CA TYR A 279 -8.50 2.56 -5.77
C TYR A 279 -8.73 3.91 -5.11
N ASN A 280 -9.88 4.51 -5.38
CA ASN A 280 -10.37 5.62 -4.61
C ASN A 280 -10.66 5.11 -3.19
N ASN A 281 -9.62 5.08 -2.37
CA ASN A 281 -9.80 5.21 -0.94
C ASN A 281 -10.55 6.52 -0.80
N TYR A 282 -11.73 6.46 -0.17
CA TYR A 282 -12.41 7.63 0.36
C TYR A 282 -11.31 8.57 0.86
N ASN A 283 -11.23 9.79 0.32
CA ASN A 283 -10.11 10.65 0.63
C ASN A 283 -10.32 11.15 2.06
N TYR A 284 -9.99 10.29 3.02
CA TYR A 284 -10.17 10.50 4.45
C TYR A 284 -9.45 11.78 4.91
N SER A 285 -8.43 12.21 4.16
CA SER A 285 -7.75 13.49 4.37
C SER A 285 -8.59 14.73 4.00
N LEU A 286 -9.72 14.57 3.29
CA LEU A 286 -10.69 15.63 3.01
C LEU A 286 -11.84 15.67 4.04
N GLU A 287 -11.94 14.69 4.95
CA GLU A 287 -12.99 14.71 5.98
C GLU A 287 -12.74 15.83 7.00
N TYR A 288 -11.47 16.14 7.24
CA TYR A 288 -11.03 17.20 8.16
C TYR A 288 -10.05 18.12 7.44
N ASP A 289 -10.23 19.44 7.60
CA ASP A 289 -9.22 20.40 7.16
C ASP A 289 -7.99 20.26 8.07
N THR A 290 -6.98 19.60 7.51
CA THR A 290 -5.67 19.41 8.14
C THR A 290 -4.63 20.38 7.60
N SER A 291 -4.98 21.17 6.58
CA SER A 291 -4.10 22.18 5.97
C SER A 291 -4.02 23.44 6.84
N SER A 292 -5.12 23.79 7.51
CA SER A 292 -5.22 24.94 8.42
C SER A 292 -4.66 24.71 9.81
N VAL A 293 -4.22 23.48 10.15
CA VAL A 293 -3.76 23.14 11.51
C VAL A 293 -2.52 23.98 11.89
N PRO A 294 -2.59 24.80 12.96
CA PRO A 294 -1.49 25.64 13.40
C PRO A 294 -0.22 24.85 13.71
N GLN A 295 0.95 25.45 13.45
CA GLN A 295 2.26 24.80 13.66
C GLN A 295 2.43 24.27 15.09
N ARG A 296 2.03 25.04 16.11
CA ARG A 296 2.04 24.61 17.52
C ARG A 296 1.35 23.26 17.74
N LEU A 297 0.24 22.98 17.06
CA LEU A 297 -0.48 21.71 17.20
C LEU A 297 0.20 20.57 16.43
N ARG A 298 0.94 20.88 15.38
CA ARG A 298 1.84 19.91 14.71
C ARG A 298 3.02 19.57 15.59
N ASP A 299 3.58 20.56 16.30
CA ASP A 299 4.67 20.33 17.25
C ASP A 299 4.20 19.43 18.42
N ASN A 300 2.98 19.65 18.92
CA ASN A 300 2.36 18.75 19.90
C ASN A 300 2.20 17.31 19.36
N HIS A 301 1.86 17.15 18.07
CA HIS A 301 1.80 15.83 17.44
C HIS A 301 3.20 15.20 17.37
N GLU A 302 4.20 15.97 16.97
CA GLU A 302 5.58 15.51 16.90
C GLU A 302 6.12 15.04 18.25
N GLU A 303 5.84 15.77 19.33
CA GLU A 303 6.20 15.32 20.68
C GLU A 303 5.47 14.02 21.08
N TRP A 304 4.19 13.90 20.71
CA TRP A 304 3.40 12.69 20.97
C TRP A 304 3.90 11.47 20.18
N ASP A 305 4.32 11.69 18.94
CA ASP A 305 4.65 10.68 17.93
C ASP A 305 6.15 10.63 17.56
N ALA A 306 7.00 11.03 18.51
CA ALA A 306 8.41 11.35 18.27
C ALA A 306 9.25 10.22 17.61
N ILE A 307 8.95 8.96 17.90
CA ILE A 307 9.69 7.81 17.34
C ILE A 307 9.32 7.64 15.86
N ASP A 308 8.05 7.80 15.50
CA ASP A 308 7.59 7.74 14.11
C ASP A 308 8.16 8.90 13.28
N TYR A 309 8.29 10.10 13.84
CA TYR A 309 9.02 11.20 13.21
C TYR A 309 10.50 10.90 13.01
N ALA A 310 11.18 10.34 14.02
CA ALA A 310 12.58 9.95 13.89
C ALA A 310 12.78 8.87 12.82
N LEU A 311 11.90 7.86 12.79
CA LEU A 311 11.89 6.81 11.77
C LEU A 311 11.71 7.39 10.37
N TYR A 312 10.68 8.22 10.18
CA TYR A 312 10.36 8.81 8.89
C TYR A 312 11.52 9.63 8.33
N ARG A 313 12.08 10.55 9.14
CA ARG A 313 13.20 11.40 8.69
C ARG A 313 14.41 10.58 8.28
N TYR A 314 14.81 9.62 9.11
CA TYR A 314 15.95 8.75 8.80
C TYR A 314 15.72 7.97 7.50
N PHE A 315 14.60 7.27 7.39
CA PHE A 315 14.37 6.42 6.22
C PHE A 315 14.10 7.21 4.95
N ASN A 316 13.49 8.39 5.04
CA ASN A 316 13.36 9.31 3.91
C ASN A 316 14.73 9.77 3.40
N GLU A 317 15.64 10.15 4.30
CA GLU A 317 17.02 10.49 3.93
C GLU A 317 17.75 9.29 3.31
N THR A 318 17.58 8.08 3.85
CA THR A 318 18.21 6.88 3.28
C THR A 318 17.64 6.50 1.92
N LEU A 319 16.35 6.75 1.67
CA LEU A 319 15.72 6.52 0.37
C LEU A 319 16.39 7.41 -0.68
N TRP A 320 16.49 8.71 -0.41
CA TRP A 320 17.11 9.67 -1.33
C TRP A 320 18.61 9.42 -1.51
N LYS A 321 19.32 8.99 -0.45
CA LYS A 321 20.71 8.53 -0.57
C LYS A 321 20.85 7.32 -1.48
N LYS A 322 19.96 6.32 -1.38
CA LYS A 322 19.95 5.17 -2.30
C LYS A 322 19.70 5.64 -3.74
N ILE A 323 18.68 6.46 -3.97
CA ILE A 323 18.36 7.00 -5.30
C ILE A 323 19.55 7.75 -5.90
N ALA A 324 20.23 8.57 -5.12
CA ALA A 324 21.39 9.35 -5.58
C ALA A 324 22.60 8.47 -5.99
N THR A 325 22.64 7.20 -5.57
CA THR A 325 23.70 6.24 -5.95
C THR A 325 23.32 5.32 -7.11
N GLU A 326 22.10 5.45 -7.63
CA GLU A 326 21.55 4.57 -8.65
C GLU A 326 21.59 5.27 -10.02
N ASP A 327 22.32 4.66 -10.97
CA ASP A 327 22.37 5.16 -12.35
C ASP A 327 21.00 5.00 -13.04
N ASP A 328 20.72 5.90 -13.99
CA ASP A 328 19.52 5.94 -14.84
C ASP A 328 18.17 5.95 -14.10
N PHE A 329 18.18 6.27 -12.80
CA PHE A 329 16.97 6.20 -11.96
C PHE A 329 15.91 7.23 -12.39
N ALA A 330 16.33 8.43 -12.80
CA ALA A 330 15.41 9.48 -13.21
C ALA A 330 14.68 9.13 -14.52
N GLU A 331 15.42 8.56 -15.47
CA GLU A 331 14.90 8.07 -16.75
C GLU A 331 13.95 6.88 -16.53
N GLU A 332 14.34 5.92 -15.67
CA GLU A 332 13.47 4.81 -15.29
C GLU A 332 12.18 5.29 -14.64
N LEU A 333 12.27 6.23 -13.70
CA LEU A 333 11.12 6.77 -13.00
C LEU A 333 10.16 7.50 -13.96
N SER A 334 10.71 8.25 -14.91
CA SER A 334 9.93 8.90 -15.97
C SER A 334 9.19 7.87 -16.82
N HIS A 335 9.88 6.82 -17.25
CA HIS A 335 9.30 5.72 -18.01
C HIS A 335 8.22 4.97 -17.21
N PHE A 336 8.49 4.65 -15.94
CA PHE A 336 7.51 4.06 -15.03
C PHE A 336 6.25 4.91 -14.93
N LYS A 337 6.39 6.22 -14.64
CA LYS A 337 5.25 7.15 -14.55
C LYS A 337 4.48 7.27 -15.86
N ASP A 338 5.15 7.15 -17.00
CA ASP A 338 4.51 7.15 -18.31
C ASP A 338 3.65 5.89 -18.54
N VAL A 339 4.23 4.71 -18.34
CA VAL A 339 3.53 3.44 -18.53
C VAL A 339 2.40 3.26 -17.51
N GLU A 340 2.61 3.66 -16.26
CA GLU A 340 1.58 3.66 -15.21
C GLU A 340 0.39 4.53 -15.60
N ARG A 341 0.64 5.73 -16.14
CA ARG A 341 -0.42 6.62 -16.64
C ARG A 341 -1.18 6.01 -17.80
N LYS A 342 -0.47 5.42 -18.78
CA LYS A 342 -1.06 4.72 -19.93
C LYS A 342 -1.96 3.57 -19.47
N MET A 343 -1.46 2.72 -18.58
CA MET A 343 -2.21 1.62 -17.97
C MET A 343 -3.47 2.12 -17.27
N ARG A 344 -3.33 3.14 -16.41
CA ARG A 344 -4.47 3.69 -15.65
C ARG A 344 -5.56 4.26 -16.56
N ILE A 345 -5.20 5.00 -17.61
CA ILE A 345 -6.16 5.55 -18.56
C ILE A 345 -6.84 4.41 -19.33
N HIS A 346 -6.05 3.47 -19.84
CA HIS A 346 -6.54 2.35 -20.62
C HIS A 346 -7.50 1.47 -19.81
N CYS A 347 -7.11 1.05 -18.60
CA CYS A 347 -7.92 0.18 -17.75
C CYS A 347 -9.17 0.87 -17.13
N ASN A 348 -9.34 2.18 -17.32
CA ASN A 348 -10.58 2.91 -17.00
C ASN A 348 -11.58 2.95 -18.16
N SER A 349 -11.19 2.53 -19.35
CA SER A 349 -12.04 2.55 -20.54
C SER A 349 -13.04 1.39 -20.55
N ASP A 350 -14.05 1.46 -21.42
CA ASP A 350 -15.05 0.39 -21.58
C ASP A 350 -14.41 -0.89 -22.13
N TYR A 351 -14.59 -2.01 -21.42
CA TYR A 351 -14.03 -3.31 -21.77
C TYR A 351 -14.61 -3.90 -23.06
N SER A 352 -15.79 -3.46 -23.51
CA SER A 352 -16.49 -4.06 -24.65
C SER A 352 -15.83 -3.81 -26.02
N VAL A 353 -14.86 -2.89 -26.10
CA VAL A 353 -14.15 -2.49 -27.33
C VAL A 353 -12.66 -2.21 -27.06
N MET A 354 -12.10 -2.84 -26.02
CA MET A 354 -10.76 -2.52 -25.53
C MET A 354 -9.67 -3.20 -26.38
N GLU A 355 -9.11 -2.46 -27.34
CA GLU A 355 -7.91 -2.87 -28.08
C GLU A 355 -6.67 -2.85 -27.18
N PRO A 356 -5.84 -3.90 -27.12
CA PRO A 356 -4.64 -3.92 -26.30
C PRO A 356 -3.66 -2.79 -26.64
N ILE A 357 -3.07 -2.17 -25.62
CA ILE A 357 -1.90 -1.30 -25.83
C ILE A 357 -0.62 -2.11 -25.65
N PHE A 358 0.34 -1.91 -26.55
CA PHE A 358 1.63 -2.58 -26.52
C PHE A 358 2.69 -1.64 -25.94
N ILE A 359 3.38 -2.12 -24.91
CA ILE A 359 4.55 -1.45 -24.33
C ILE A 359 5.78 -2.12 -24.90
N SER A 360 6.54 -1.37 -25.68
CA SER A 360 7.80 -1.82 -26.28
C SER A 360 8.83 -2.19 -25.21
N GLU A 361 9.76 -3.06 -25.59
CA GLU A 361 10.93 -3.37 -24.78
C GLU A 361 11.76 -2.10 -24.54
N SER A 362 12.30 -1.98 -23.33
CA SER A 362 13.18 -0.90 -22.90
C SER A 362 14.24 -1.45 -21.94
N PRO A 363 15.23 -0.65 -21.52
CA PRO A 363 16.17 -1.07 -20.48
C PRO A 363 15.49 -1.48 -19.14
N TRP A 364 14.24 -1.06 -18.91
CA TRP A 364 13.53 -1.26 -17.63
C TRP A 364 12.36 -2.25 -17.70
N ASN A 365 12.01 -2.76 -18.89
CA ASN A 365 10.93 -3.74 -19.07
C ASN A 365 11.10 -4.57 -20.35
N SER A 366 10.69 -5.84 -20.29
CA SER A 366 10.47 -6.64 -21.50
C SER A 366 9.25 -6.11 -22.25
N ALA A 367 9.09 -6.41 -23.54
CA ALA A 367 7.86 -6.07 -24.24
C ALA A 367 6.63 -6.76 -23.58
N PHE A 368 5.55 -6.03 -23.37
CA PHE A 368 4.29 -6.60 -22.86
C PHE A 368 3.07 -5.83 -23.39
N LYS A 369 1.90 -6.48 -23.35
CA LYS A 369 0.63 -5.84 -23.66
C LYS A 369 -0.16 -5.58 -22.38
N ILE A 370 -0.92 -4.49 -22.39
CA ILE A 370 -1.96 -4.20 -21.40
C ILE A 370 -3.27 -4.41 -22.14
N ASP A 371 -3.92 -5.54 -21.86
CA ASP A 371 -5.20 -5.93 -22.41
C ASP A 371 -6.27 -6.03 -21.32
N SER A 372 -7.46 -6.50 -21.69
CA SER A 372 -8.59 -6.66 -20.76
C SER A 372 -8.28 -7.58 -19.58
N GLU A 373 -7.47 -8.63 -19.79
CA GLU A 373 -7.05 -9.55 -18.73
C GLU A 373 -6.05 -8.87 -17.78
N TYR A 374 -5.04 -8.16 -18.31
CA TYR A 374 -4.13 -7.39 -17.48
C TYR A 374 -4.90 -6.37 -16.63
N CYS A 375 -5.82 -5.63 -17.25
CA CYS A 375 -6.65 -4.64 -16.57
C CYS A 375 -7.58 -5.25 -15.53
N LEU A 376 -8.12 -6.46 -15.77
CA LEU A 376 -8.91 -7.19 -14.80
C LEU A 376 -8.12 -7.42 -13.51
N TRP A 377 -6.94 -8.04 -13.63
CA TRP A 377 -6.11 -8.38 -12.47
C TRP A 377 -5.46 -7.14 -11.82
N ALA A 378 -5.06 -6.13 -12.61
CA ALA A 378 -4.62 -4.86 -12.05
C ALA A 378 -5.70 -4.19 -11.18
N LYS A 379 -6.98 -4.39 -11.53
CA LYS A 379 -8.15 -3.86 -10.82
C LYS A 379 -8.87 -4.87 -9.94
N THR A 380 -8.26 -6.02 -9.61
CA THR A 380 -8.84 -6.96 -8.66
C THR A 380 -8.60 -6.51 -7.23
N PHE A 381 -9.69 -6.29 -6.48
CA PHE A 381 -9.59 -5.79 -5.11
C PHE A 381 -8.89 -6.78 -4.18
N HIS A 382 -8.14 -6.27 -3.20
CA HIS A 382 -7.26 -7.09 -2.36
C HIS A 382 -7.99 -8.20 -1.57
N LEU A 383 -9.28 -8.02 -1.24
CA LEU A 383 -10.08 -9.08 -0.61
C LEU A 383 -10.41 -10.21 -1.59
N CYS A 384 -10.70 -9.91 -2.86
CA CYS A 384 -10.90 -10.97 -3.85
C CYS A 384 -9.63 -11.82 -3.96
N TYR A 385 -8.46 -11.19 -4.12
CA TYR A 385 -7.18 -11.92 -4.09
C TYR A 385 -7.00 -12.78 -2.84
N TYR A 386 -7.30 -12.23 -1.66
CA TYR A 386 -7.18 -12.95 -0.40
C TYR A 386 -7.93 -14.28 -0.45
N TYR A 387 -9.20 -14.28 -0.88
CA TYR A 387 -10.03 -15.47 -0.90
C TYR A 387 -9.73 -16.42 -2.07
N LEU A 388 -9.33 -15.91 -3.23
CA LEU A 388 -8.87 -16.75 -4.34
C LEU A 388 -7.60 -17.54 -3.98
N ILE A 389 -6.64 -16.88 -3.32
CA ILE A 389 -5.39 -17.52 -2.87
C ILE A 389 -5.69 -18.59 -1.81
N ARG A 390 -6.62 -18.33 -0.89
CA ARG A 390 -7.05 -19.30 0.13
C ARG A 390 -7.73 -20.50 -0.48
N ASP A 391 -8.65 -20.29 -1.42
CA ASP A 391 -9.35 -21.38 -2.09
C ASP A 391 -8.37 -22.27 -2.86
N ARG A 392 -7.41 -21.66 -3.57
CA ARG A 392 -6.31 -22.38 -4.23
C ARG A 392 -5.48 -23.18 -3.23
N ASN A 393 -5.08 -22.59 -2.11
CA ASN A 393 -4.33 -23.31 -1.07
C ASN A 393 -5.14 -24.48 -0.51
N SER A 394 -6.41 -24.28 -0.19
CA SER A 394 -7.30 -25.35 0.29
C SER A 394 -7.34 -26.52 -0.69
N LYS A 395 -7.60 -26.26 -1.98
CA LYS A 395 -7.56 -27.27 -3.04
C LYS A 395 -6.23 -28.00 -3.14
N TYR A 396 -5.12 -27.25 -3.05
CA TYR A 396 -3.77 -27.82 -3.04
C TYR A 396 -3.58 -28.80 -1.87
N GLN A 397 -3.97 -28.42 -0.65
CA GLN A 397 -3.83 -29.28 0.54
C GLN A 397 -4.71 -30.54 0.46
N TYR A 398 -5.90 -30.45 -0.13
CA TYR A 398 -6.81 -31.60 -0.30
C TYR A 398 -6.52 -32.43 -1.57
N GLY A 399 -5.48 -32.10 -2.35
CA GLY A 399 -5.14 -32.83 -3.57
C GLY A 399 -6.20 -32.74 -4.67
N LEU A 400 -7.07 -31.73 -4.63
CA LEU A 400 -8.14 -31.53 -5.60
C LEU A 400 -7.52 -30.98 -6.91
N LYS A 401 -7.12 -31.87 -7.82
CA LYS A 401 -6.62 -31.52 -9.15
C LYS A 401 -7.76 -31.37 -10.15
N GLY A 402 -7.72 -30.29 -10.94
CA GLY A 402 -8.74 -29.95 -11.93
C GLY A 402 -8.78 -30.93 -13.09
N SER A 403 -9.86 -31.72 -13.16
CA SER A 403 -10.50 -32.17 -14.40
C SER A 403 -11.88 -32.67 -14.02
N ILE A 404 -12.89 -31.79 -14.11
CA ILE A 404 -14.26 -32.25 -14.14
C ILE A 404 -14.91 -31.69 -15.41
N ASP A 405 -15.33 -32.58 -16.30
CA ASP A 405 -15.85 -32.25 -17.62
C ASP A 405 -17.31 -31.77 -17.52
N TYR A 406 -17.51 -30.51 -17.14
CA TYR A 406 -18.86 -29.91 -17.08
C TYR A 406 -19.24 -29.26 -18.41
N GLY A 407 -19.55 -30.09 -19.39
CA GLY A 407 -20.40 -29.66 -20.50
C GLY A 407 -21.82 -29.41 -19.98
N LYS A 408 -22.22 -28.12 -19.89
CA LYS A 408 -23.59 -27.58 -19.69
C LYS A 408 -24.00 -27.06 -18.29
N ALA A 409 -23.11 -26.92 -17.31
CA ALA A 409 -23.51 -26.45 -15.97
C ALA A 409 -23.11 -24.98 -15.67
N ALA A 410 -23.67 -23.99 -16.38
CA ALA A 410 -23.68 -22.60 -15.88
C ALA A 410 -24.61 -21.68 -16.69
N ILE A 411 -25.92 -21.74 -16.45
CA ILE A 411 -26.84 -20.69 -16.92
C ILE A 411 -27.39 -19.84 -15.76
N ASN A 412 -27.27 -20.25 -14.50
CA ASN A 412 -27.82 -19.50 -13.35
C ASN A 412 -26.92 -19.54 -12.10
N GLY A 413 -25.84 -18.75 -12.04
CA GLY A 413 -25.11 -18.48 -10.79
C GLY A 413 -24.29 -19.63 -10.18
N GLY A 414 -24.10 -20.74 -10.91
CA GLY A 414 -23.42 -21.95 -10.42
C GLY A 414 -21.90 -21.88 -10.25
N PHE A 415 -21.26 -20.77 -10.64
CA PHE A 415 -19.80 -20.64 -10.50
C PHE A 415 -19.37 -20.53 -9.03
N PHE A 416 -20.13 -19.85 -8.18
CA PHE A 416 -19.76 -19.70 -6.77
C PHE A 416 -20.18 -20.89 -5.89
N LEU A 417 -20.32 -22.08 -6.48
CA LEU A 417 -20.68 -23.30 -5.78
C LEU A 417 -19.64 -24.39 -6.07
N PRO A 418 -19.52 -25.41 -5.20
CA PRO A 418 -18.79 -26.61 -5.52
C PRO A 418 -19.28 -27.17 -6.88
N PRO A 419 -18.36 -27.65 -7.74
CA PRO A 419 -16.94 -27.89 -7.46
C PRO A 419 -16.00 -26.75 -7.89
N PHE A 420 -16.52 -25.63 -8.38
CA PHE A 420 -15.67 -24.53 -8.88
C PHE A 420 -14.90 -23.84 -7.75
N CYS A 421 -15.48 -23.73 -6.56
CA CYS A 421 -14.83 -23.30 -5.32
C CYS A 421 -14.77 -24.46 -4.31
N SER A 422 -13.87 -24.36 -3.33
CA SER A 422 -13.68 -25.35 -2.27
C SER A 422 -14.25 -24.86 -0.95
N THR A 423 -13.52 -24.04 -0.20
CA THR A 423 -13.88 -23.62 1.17
C THR A 423 -14.25 -22.14 1.26
N GLU A 424 -14.04 -21.37 0.20
CA GLU A 424 -14.18 -19.91 0.24
C GLU A 424 -15.33 -19.39 -0.65
N CYS A 425 -16.24 -20.26 -1.09
CA CYS A 425 -17.34 -19.94 -2.02
C CYS A 425 -18.11 -18.66 -1.67
N GLU A 426 -18.59 -18.54 -0.42
CA GLU A 426 -19.37 -17.38 0.02
C GLU A 426 -18.52 -16.10 0.09
N ASN A 427 -17.25 -16.20 0.49
CA ASN A 427 -16.34 -15.06 0.52
C ASN A 427 -15.98 -14.61 -0.89
N ILE A 428 -15.69 -15.55 -1.79
CA ILE A 428 -15.44 -15.27 -3.21
C ILE A 428 -16.67 -14.58 -3.82
N LYS A 429 -17.88 -15.11 -3.60
CA LYS A 429 -19.13 -14.49 -4.07
C LYS A 429 -19.32 -13.07 -3.53
N LYS A 430 -18.91 -12.83 -2.28
CA LYS A 430 -19.04 -11.52 -1.62
C LYS A 430 -18.03 -10.49 -2.13
N TYR A 431 -16.80 -10.90 -2.42
CA TYR A 431 -15.69 -9.96 -2.66
C TYR A 431 -15.14 -9.96 -4.08
N CYS A 432 -15.46 -10.98 -4.90
CA CYS A 432 -15.12 -11.06 -6.30
C CYS A 432 -16.37 -10.84 -7.16
N SER A 433 -16.21 -10.11 -8.26
CA SER A 433 -17.18 -10.07 -9.34
C SER A 433 -17.24 -11.43 -10.05
N LEU A 434 -18.36 -11.68 -10.74
CA LEU A 434 -18.50 -12.86 -11.59
C LEU A 434 -17.39 -12.92 -12.65
N ASN A 435 -17.03 -11.78 -13.24
CA ASN A 435 -16.00 -11.72 -14.27
C ASN A 435 -14.62 -12.14 -13.72
N GLU A 436 -14.21 -11.63 -12.56
CA GLU A 436 -12.96 -12.01 -11.89
C GLU A 436 -12.92 -13.51 -11.60
N TYR A 437 -14.03 -14.04 -11.09
CA TYR A 437 -14.07 -15.44 -10.70
C TYR A 437 -14.13 -16.40 -11.89
N VAL A 438 -14.83 -16.04 -12.98
CA VAL A 438 -14.80 -16.81 -14.23
C VAL A 438 -13.37 -16.85 -14.80
N HIS A 439 -12.64 -15.73 -14.82
CA HIS A 439 -11.24 -15.70 -15.25
C HIS A 439 -10.34 -16.52 -14.31
N HIS A 440 -10.59 -16.49 -13.00
CA HIS A 440 -9.93 -17.40 -12.06
C HIS A 440 -10.16 -18.86 -12.47
N CYS A 441 -11.40 -19.27 -12.75
CA CYS A 441 -11.70 -20.63 -13.18
C CYS A 441 -10.98 -21.03 -14.48
N TYR A 442 -10.79 -20.11 -15.43
CA TYR A 442 -9.95 -20.36 -16.61
C TYR A 442 -8.48 -20.55 -16.23
N LEU A 443 -7.90 -19.65 -15.41
CA LEU A 443 -6.50 -19.74 -14.98
C LEU A 443 -6.19 -21.03 -14.19
N GLU A 444 -7.16 -21.54 -13.45
CA GLU A 444 -7.05 -22.81 -12.73
C GLU A 444 -7.36 -24.05 -13.60
N GLY A 445 -7.78 -23.88 -14.86
CA GLY A 445 -8.15 -24.97 -15.76
C GLY A 445 -9.49 -25.65 -15.45
N PHE A 446 -10.37 -24.99 -14.70
CA PHE A 446 -11.73 -25.48 -14.43
C PHE A 446 -12.70 -25.22 -15.60
N LEU A 447 -12.37 -24.29 -16.51
CA LEU A 447 -13.13 -24.00 -17.72
C LEU A 447 -12.24 -24.17 -18.95
N LYS A 448 -12.81 -24.73 -20.03
CA LYS A 448 -12.13 -24.93 -21.33
C LYS A 448 -12.29 -23.68 -22.22
N ASP A 449 -11.26 -23.34 -22.98
CA ASP A 449 -11.18 -22.14 -23.84
C ASP A 449 -12.32 -22.00 -24.87
N ILE A 450 -13.05 -23.06 -25.20
CA ILE A 450 -14.19 -23.02 -26.13
C ILE A 450 -15.38 -22.22 -25.55
N GLN A 451 -15.37 -21.91 -24.26
CA GLN A 451 -16.35 -21.01 -23.61
C GLN A 451 -15.85 -19.56 -23.48
N SER A 452 -14.64 -19.26 -23.97
CA SER A 452 -13.93 -17.99 -23.74
C SER A 452 -14.38 -16.82 -24.63
N SER A 453 -15.54 -16.89 -25.30
CA SER A 453 -16.00 -15.77 -26.13
C SER A 453 -16.21 -14.54 -25.23
N SER A 454 -15.22 -13.66 -25.25
CA SER A 454 -15.01 -12.43 -24.50
C SER A 454 -16.07 -11.35 -24.78
N GLN A 455 -17.24 -11.73 -25.31
CA GLN A 455 -18.31 -10.85 -25.75
C GLN A 455 -19.64 -11.01 -25.00
N ARG A 456 -19.76 -11.90 -23.99
CA ARG A 456 -21.07 -12.20 -23.37
C ARG A 456 -21.22 -12.06 -21.86
N ILE A 457 -20.26 -11.48 -21.13
CA ILE A 457 -20.51 -11.07 -19.74
C ILE A 457 -20.59 -9.53 -19.70
N LYS A 458 -21.71 -9.01 -20.22
CA LYS A 458 -22.05 -7.58 -20.16
C LYS A 458 -22.47 -7.23 -18.74
N SER A 459 -21.78 -6.25 -18.17
CA SER A 459 -22.10 -5.49 -16.95
C SER A 459 -22.71 -6.28 -15.79
N LEU A 460 -21.91 -6.59 -14.77
CA LEU A 460 -22.46 -6.91 -13.45
C LEU A 460 -21.71 -6.09 -12.40
N GLY A 461 -22.48 -5.26 -11.71
CA GLY A 461 -21.98 -4.27 -10.79
C GLY A 461 -21.55 -4.84 -9.44
N HIS A 462 -20.59 -4.09 -8.87
CA HIS A 462 -20.25 -3.88 -7.46
C HIS A 462 -19.01 -4.60 -6.91
N GLY A 463 -18.11 -3.72 -6.45
CA GLY A 463 -16.82 -3.93 -5.78
C GLY A 463 -16.07 -2.60 -5.72
N GLY A 464 -16.75 -1.52 -5.30
CA GLY A 464 -16.27 -0.12 -5.36
C GLY A 464 -16.24 0.44 -6.80
N LYS A 465 -16.88 1.60 -7.05
CA LYS A 465 -16.75 2.28 -8.35
C LYS A 465 -15.32 2.82 -8.47
N PRO A 466 -14.50 2.39 -9.45
CA PRO A 466 -13.38 3.21 -9.89
C PRO A 466 -14.01 4.46 -10.50
N ILE A 467 -13.84 5.60 -9.86
CA ILE A 467 -14.26 6.89 -10.43
C ILE A 467 -12.98 7.53 -10.98
N PRO A 468 -12.95 7.96 -12.24
CA PRO A 468 -11.85 8.75 -12.77
C PRO A 468 -11.67 10.00 -11.90
N LEU A 469 -10.45 10.24 -11.42
CA LEU A 469 -10.09 11.58 -10.95
C LEU A 469 -9.80 12.40 -12.20
N GLY A 470 -10.51 13.54 -12.31
CA GLY A 470 -10.19 14.59 -13.28
C GLY A 470 -8.87 15.27 -12.98
#